data_AF-A0A2N5KEN7-F1
#
_entry.id   AF-A0A2N5KEN7-F1
#
_cell.length_a   1.000
_cell.length_b   1.000
_cell.length_c   1.000
_cell.angle_alpha   90.00
_cell.angle_beta   90.00
_cell.angle_gamma   90.00
#
_symmetry.space_group_name_H-M   'P 1'
#
loop_
_entity.id
_entity.type
_entity.pdbx_description
1 polymer ?
#
loop_
_entity_poly.entity_id
_entity_poly.type
_entity_poly.pdbx_seq_one_letter_code
_entity_poly.pdbx_strand_id
1 'polypeptide(L)'
;MTRAYLSLGSNLAGRTDHLRATLGALSRAPRTELIGISRIYETRAVEVEEEQPDYLNCVVGVECDLLAAVELLRLCQGIEVALGRDRKGEKAPRTVDVDVLLFGEEVVDGRDFRVPHRGISRAYNLVGLTDLDPSVRIPGVGAVRDLLARADLGGVREYEGGERAVPAPLRERLREARDGSVGRQNRRPEVGDASRPGKIVGGRT
;
A
#
# COMPACT_ATOMS: atom_id res chain seq x y z
N MET A 1 0.40 13.32 -8.79
CA MET A 1 0.09 12.27 -7.80
C MET A 1 1.12 11.15 -7.91
N THR A 2 1.72 10.77 -6.79
CA THR A 2 2.62 9.61 -6.67
C THR A 2 1.92 8.52 -5.88
N ARG A 3 1.84 7.31 -6.42
CA ARG A 3 1.23 6.18 -5.71
C ARG A 3 2.20 5.60 -4.70
N ALA A 4 1.74 5.37 -3.48
CA ALA A 4 2.51 4.75 -2.41
C ALA A 4 1.74 3.59 -1.79
N TYR A 5 2.48 2.66 -1.18
CA TYR A 5 1.91 1.51 -0.48
C TYR A 5 2.43 1.49 0.94
N LEU A 6 1.52 1.30 1.90
CA LEU A 6 1.80 1.29 3.32
C LEU A 6 1.45 -0.08 3.90
N SER A 7 2.31 -0.63 4.76
CA SER A 7 2.00 -1.81 5.58
C SER A 7 1.54 -1.34 6.94
N LEU A 8 0.35 -1.78 7.37
CA LEU A 8 -0.17 -1.56 8.70
C LEU A 8 -0.08 -2.84 9.51
N GLY A 9 0.35 -2.76 10.77
CA GLY A 9 0.42 -3.90 11.69
C GLY A 9 0.00 -3.53 13.11
N SER A 10 -0.78 -4.38 13.79
CA SER A 10 -1.19 -4.16 15.18
C SER A 10 -1.31 -5.48 15.95
N ASN A 11 -0.70 -5.58 17.13
CA ASN A 11 -0.77 -6.80 17.97
C ASN A 11 -1.20 -6.59 19.42
N LEU A 12 -1.42 -5.35 19.87
CA LEU A 12 -1.97 -5.11 21.21
C LEU A 12 -3.49 -5.27 21.26
N ALA A 13 -4.05 -5.46 22.46
CA ALA A 13 -5.49 -5.53 22.66
C ALA A 13 -6.21 -4.36 21.96
N GLY A 14 -7.29 -4.65 21.23
CA GLY A 14 -7.94 -3.65 20.37
C GLY A 14 -7.34 -3.54 18.96
N ARG A 15 -6.57 -4.55 18.48
CA ARG A 15 -5.95 -4.59 17.12
C ARG A 15 -6.86 -4.05 16.00
N THR A 16 -8.12 -4.47 15.98
CA THR A 16 -9.12 -4.02 14.98
C THR A 16 -9.41 -2.52 15.09
N ASP A 17 -9.53 -1.99 16.31
CA ASP A 17 -9.82 -0.58 16.54
C ASP A 17 -8.60 0.30 16.25
N HIS A 18 -7.38 -0.17 16.54
CA HIS A 18 -6.15 0.50 16.16
C HIS A 18 -6.00 0.62 14.64
N LEU A 19 -6.24 -0.45 13.89
CA LEU A 19 -6.26 -0.40 12.43
C LEU A 19 -7.36 0.55 11.92
N ARG A 20 -8.56 0.52 12.51
CA ARG A 20 -9.66 1.43 12.15
C ARG A 20 -9.29 2.89 12.36
N ALA A 21 -8.68 3.21 13.49
CA ALA A 21 -8.24 4.56 13.80
C ALA A 21 -7.15 5.03 12.84
N THR A 22 -6.20 4.14 12.50
CA THR A 22 -5.11 4.40 11.54
C THR A 22 -5.65 4.71 10.15
N LEU A 23 -6.54 3.87 9.63
CA LEU A 23 -7.21 4.09 8.34
C LEU A 23 -8.04 5.39 8.34
N GLY A 24 -8.71 5.67 9.45
CA GLY A 24 -9.41 6.94 9.65
C GLY A 24 -8.47 8.14 9.57
N ALA A 25 -7.31 8.08 10.24
CA ALA A 25 -6.31 9.15 10.21
C ALA A 25 -5.71 9.34 8.81
N LEU A 26 -5.31 8.26 8.13
CA LEU A 26 -4.82 8.29 6.75
C LEU A 26 -5.86 8.89 5.79
N SER A 27 -7.14 8.53 5.93
CA SER A 27 -8.22 9.04 5.07
C SER A 27 -8.48 10.55 5.18
N ARG A 28 -8.02 11.18 6.27
CA ARG A 28 -8.16 12.63 6.54
C ARG A 28 -6.82 13.37 6.41
N ALA A 29 -5.73 12.65 6.13
CA ALA A 29 -4.42 13.25 6.04
C ALA A 29 -4.35 14.19 4.83
N PRO A 30 -3.77 15.40 4.97
CA PRO A 30 -3.63 16.31 3.85
C PRO A 30 -2.72 15.69 2.78
N ARG A 31 -2.96 16.05 1.52
CA ARG A 31 -2.14 15.61 0.37
C ARG A 31 -2.06 14.10 0.19
N THR A 32 -2.94 13.33 0.83
CA THR A 32 -2.98 11.86 0.76
C THR A 32 -4.42 11.42 0.49
N GLU A 33 -4.61 10.62 -0.54
CA GLU A 33 -5.88 9.99 -0.86
C GLU A 33 -5.77 8.48 -0.71
N LEU A 34 -6.64 7.88 0.10
CA LEU A 34 -6.68 6.43 0.26
C LEU A 34 -7.47 5.80 -0.90
N ILE A 35 -6.77 5.03 -1.74
CA ILE A 35 -7.30 4.44 -2.98
C ILE A 35 -7.62 2.95 -2.88
N GLY A 36 -7.13 2.26 -1.85
CA GLY A 36 -7.44 0.86 -1.63
C GLY A 36 -6.91 0.32 -0.30
N ILE A 37 -7.51 -0.78 0.15
CA ILE A 37 -7.02 -1.60 1.26
C ILE A 37 -7.06 -3.08 0.84
N SER A 38 -6.07 -3.86 1.24
CA SER A 38 -6.08 -5.31 1.11
C SER A 38 -7.11 -5.95 2.05
N ARG A 39 -7.21 -7.28 2.02
CA ARG A 39 -7.81 -7.99 3.15
C ARG A 39 -6.93 -7.84 4.39
N ILE A 40 -7.48 -8.17 5.55
CA ILE A 40 -6.73 -8.17 6.81
C ILE A 40 -6.29 -9.59 7.11
N TYR A 41 -5.01 -9.74 7.43
CA TYR A 41 -4.38 -11.02 7.70
C TYR A 41 -3.87 -11.08 9.13
N GLU A 42 -4.09 -12.21 9.78
CA GLU A 42 -3.49 -12.55 11.06
C GLU A 42 -2.18 -13.31 10.83
N THR A 43 -1.11 -12.90 11.50
CA THR A 43 0.20 -13.57 11.46
C THR A 43 0.83 -13.62 12.85
N ARG A 44 1.70 -14.59 13.09
CA ARG A 44 2.60 -14.56 14.25
C ARG A 44 3.57 -13.38 14.16
N ALA A 45 4.11 -12.97 15.30
CA ALA A 45 5.22 -12.03 15.35
C ALA A 45 6.45 -12.63 14.65
N VAL A 46 7.18 -11.80 13.90
CA VAL A 46 8.32 -12.23 13.07
C VAL A 46 9.62 -11.77 13.73
N GLU A 47 10.62 -12.66 13.77
CA GLU A 47 11.96 -12.40 14.31
C GLU A 47 11.99 -11.96 15.80
N VAL A 48 11.14 -12.54 16.65
CA VAL A 48 11.14 -12.35 18.10
C VAL A 48 11.32 -13.68 18.82
N GLU A 49 12.11 -13.68 19.90
CA GLU A 49 12.33 -14.86 20.75
C GLU A 49 11.22 -15.04 21.79
N GLU A 50 10.64 -13.93 22.25
CA GLU A 50 9.54 -13.92 23.20
C GLU A 50 8.19 -14.15 22.51
N GLU A 51 7.31 -14.89 23.18
CA GLU A 51 5.93 -15.06 22.72
C GLU A 51 5.19 -13.72 22.79
N GLN A 52 4.67 -13.27 21.64
CA GLN A 52 3.86 -12.07 21.51
C GLN A 52 2.50 -12.42 20.93
N PRO A 53 1.47 -11.62 21.21
CA PRO A 53 0.19 -11.78 20.52
C PRO A 53 0.37 -11.69 19.01
N ASP A 54 -0.48 -12.40 18.28
CA ASP A 54 -0.52 -12.33 16.81
C ASP A 54 -0.78 -10.90 16.34
N TYR A 55 -0.28 -10.56 15.16
CA TYR A 55 -0.52 -9.30 14.48
C TYR A 55 -1.74 -9.40 13.57
N LEU A 56 -2.54 -8.35 13.52
CA LEU A 56 -3.37 -8.04 12.35
C LEU A 56 -2.56 -7.14 11.41
N ASN A 57 -2.44 -7.55 10.15
CA ASN A 57 -1.72 -6.83 9.11
C ASN A 57 -2.61 -6.55 7.90
N CYS A 58 -2.41 -5.41 7.26
CA CYS A 58 -2.96 -5.13 5.94
C CYS A 58 -2.07 -4.15 5.17
N VAL A 59 -2.25 -4.11 3.86
CA VAL A 59 -1.60 -3.14 2.98
C VAL A 59 -2.62 -2.12 2.51
N VAL A 60 -2.21 -0.85 2.49
CA VAL A 60 -3.02 0.28 2.03
C VAL A 60 -2.35 0.93 0.84
N GLY A 61 -3.12 1.18 -0.22
CA GLY A 61 -2.70 2.01 -1.33
C GLY A 61 -3.13 3.46 -1.10
N VAL A 62 -2.20 4.40 -1.30
CA VAL A 62 -2.49 5.83 -1.26
C VAL A 62 -1.95 6.55 -2.49
N GLU A 63 -2.61 7.63 -2.89
CA GLU A 63 -2.08 8.62 -3.83
C GLU A 63 -1.65 9.86 -3.07
N CYS A 64 -0.43 10.30 -3.30
CA CYS A 64 0.20 11.42 -2.62
C CYS A 64 0.37 12.59 -3.58
N ASP A 65 -0.08 13.78 -3.17
CA ASP A 65 0.07 15.01 -3.95
C ASP A 65 1.23 15.86 -3.42
N LEU A 66 2.18 16.22 -4.27
CA LEU A 66 3.31 17.10 -3.89
C LEU A 66 3.94 16.72 -2.53
N LEU A 67 4.14 15.41 -2.31
CA LEU A 67 4.80 14.84 -1.14
C LEU A 67 6.05 14.08 -1.60
N ALA A 68 7.12 14.15 -0.82
CA ALA A 68 8.25 13.24 -0.91
C ALA A 68 8.05 12.02 0.00
N ALA A 69 8.74 10.91 -0.27
CA ALA A 69 8.66 9.69 0.54
C ALA A 69 8.95 9.94 2.04
N VAL A 70 9.88 10.85 2.36
CA VAL A 70 10.20 11.23 3.73
C VAL A 70 9.08 12.00 4.44
N GLU A 71 8.27 12.78 3.71
CA GLU A 71 7.10 13.45 4.29
C GLU A 71 6.00 12.44 4.59
N LEU A 72 5.81 11.44 3.74
CA LEU A 72 4.89 10.33 4.00
C LEU A 72 5.34 9.52 5.23
N LEU A 73 6.63 9.24 5.37
CA LEU A 73 7.18 8.61 6.58
C LEU A 73 6.82 9.41 7.84
N ARG A 74 7.02 10.73 7.83
CA ARG A 74 6.71 11.60 8.98
C ARG A 74 5.22 11.59 9.31
N LEU A 75 4.35 11.55 8.31
CA LEU A 75 2.91 11.38 8.51
C LEU A 75 2.61 10.05 9.21
N CYS A 76 3.20 8.95 8.73
CA CYS A 76 3.03 7.62 9.32
C CYS A 76 3.47 7.59 10.78
N GLN A 77 4.67 8.11 11.08
CA GLN A 77 5.18 8.22 12.45
C GLN A 77 4.30 9.10 13.34
N GLY A 78 3.73 10.19 12.81
CA GLY A 78 2.78 11.03 13.54
C GLY A 78 1.50 10.30 13.93
N ILE A 79 0.97 9.46 13.02
CA ILE A 79 -0.22 8.63 13.29
C ILE A 79 0.07 7.60 14.38
N GLU A 80 1.24 6.94 14.33
CA GLU A 80 1.65 5.98 15.35
C GLU A 80 1.74 6.61 16.74
N VAL A 81 2.38 7.78 16.84
CA VAL A 81 2.48 8.53 18.10
C VAL A 81 1.10 8.92 18.62
N ALA A 82 0.22 9.42 17.75
CA ALA A 82 -1.15 9.78 18.12
C ALA A 82 -1.98 8.59 18.62
N LEU A 83 -1.64 7.37 18.18
CA LEU A 83 -2.28 6.12 18.60
C LEU A 83 -1.53 5.39 19.72
N GLY A 84 -0.63 6.09 20.42
CA GLY A 84 0.00 5.59 21.64
C GLY A 84 1.11 4.57 21.40
N ARG A 85 1.76 4.58 20.22
CA ARG A 85 2.94 3.74 19.99
C ARG A 85 4.07 4.19 20.93
N ASP A 86 4.34 3.35 21.93
CA ASP A 86 5.46 3.51 22.85
C ASP A 86 6.71 2.86 22.25
N ARG A 87 7.80 3.63 22.05
CA ARG A 87 9.04 3.14 21.41
C ARG A 87 9.92 2.36 22.39
N LYS A 88 9.32 1.42 23.14
CA LYS A 88 9.98 0.55 24.13
C LYS A 88 10.92 -0.51 23.53
N GLY A 89 11.21 -0.44 22.23
CA GLY A 89 12.09 -1.35 21.51
C GLY A 89 11.60 -1.58 20.08
N GLU A 90 12.51 -1.84 19.14
CA GLU A 90 12.19 -2.01 17.70
C GLU A 90 11.22 -3.18 17.44
N LYS A 91 11.26 -4.21 18.28
CA LYS A 91 10.47 -5.46 18.15
C LYS A 91 9.43 -5.66 19.26
N ALA A 92 9.14 -4.63 20.05
CA ALA A 92 8.13 -4.70 21.10
C ALA A 92 6.70 -4.76 20.51
N PRO A 93 5.72 -5.37 21.22
CA PRO A 93 4.31 -5.24 20.89
C PRO A 93 3.89 -3.77 20.77
N ARG A 94 3.01 -3.45 19.82
CA ARG A 94 2.67 -2.07 19.46
C ARG A 94 1.18 -1.91 19.14
N THR A 95 0.66 -0.72 19.44
CA THR A 95 -0.71 -0.34 19.11
C THR A 95 -0.89 -0.33 17.59
N VAL A 96 0.02 0.32 16.87
CA VAL A 96 0.12 0.21 15.41
C VAL A 96 1.55 0.46 14.93
N ASP A 97 1.88 -0.15 13.80
CA ASP A 97 3.05 0.07 12.95
C ASP A 97 2.56 0.52 11.57
N VAL A 98 3.17 1.54 10.99
CA VAL A 98 2.83 2.09 9.66
C VAL A 98 4.12 2.25 8.86
N ASP A 99 4.45 1.23 8.08
CA ASP A 99 5.66 1.19 7.25
C ASP A 99 5.39 1.68 5.82
N VAL A 100 6.22 2.57 5.29
CA VAL A 100 6.19 2.95 3.87
C VAL A 100 6.87 1.87 3.03
N LEU A 101 6.10 1.01 2.37
CA LEU A 101 6.63 -0.07 1.52
C LEU A 101 7.23 0.45 0.23
N LEU A 102 6.49 1.32 -0.48
CA LEU A 102 6.82 1.85 -1.80
C LEU A 102 6.36 3.30 -1.91
N PHE A 103 7.07 4.10 -2.69
CA PHE A 103 6.68 5.46 -3.05
C PHE A 103 7.04 5.72 -4.52
N GLY A 104 6.10 5.48 -5.43
CA GLY A 104 6.34 5.46 -6.86
C GLY A 104 7.53 4.55 -7.21
N GLU A 105 8.45 5.09 -7.99
CA GLU A 105 9.72 4.44 -8.35
C GLU A 105 10.91 4.95 -7.50
N GLU A 106 10.65 5.72 -6.44
CA GLU A 106 11.72 6.27 -5.60
C GLU A 106 12.50 5.15 -4.89
N VAL A 107 13.82 5.30 -4.89
CA VAL A 107 14.74 4.47 -4.13
C VAL A 107 15.51 5.35 -3.16
N VAL A 108 15.27 5.12 -1.88
CA VAL A 108 15.96 5.78 -0.77
C VAL A 108 16.69 4.71 0.02
N ASP A 109 18.00 4.85 0.18
CA ASP A 109 18.84 3.98 1.00
C ASP A 109 19.51 4.80 2.11
N GLY A 110 18.70 5.18 3.09
CA GLY A 110 19.13 5.91 4.27
C GLY A 110 19.22 5.01 5.49
N ARG A 111 20.01 5.47 6.48
CA ARG A 111 20.16 4.76 7.76
C ARG A 111 18.84 4.61 8.52
N ASP A 112 18.05 5.68 8.55
CA ASP A 112 16.82 5.76 9.34
C ASP A 112 15.54 5.63 8.48
N PHE A 113 15.69 5.61 7.15
CA PHE A 113 14.58 5.48 6.20
C PHE A 113 15.04 4.81 4.92
N ARG A 114 14.28 3.79 4.49
CA ARG A 114 14.54 3.04 3.27
C ARG A 114 13.25 2.77 2.51
N VAL A 115 13.25 3.03 1.21
CA VAL A 115 12.18 2.69 0.26
C VAL A 115 12.85 2.14 -1.01
N PRO A 116 12.45 0.98 -1.55
CA PRO A 116 11.47 0.04 -1.01
C PRO A 116 11.83 -0.48 0.39
N HIS A 117 10.82 -0.71 1.23
CA HIS A 117 11.04 -1.14 2.62
C HIS A 117 11.75 -2.50 2.67
N ARG A 118 12.67 -2.68 3.62
CA ARG A 118 13.41 -3.94 3.82
C ARG A 118 12.49 -5.16 4.04
N GLY A 119 11.34 -4.93 4.67
CA GLY A 119 10.35 -5.96 4.97
C GLY A 119 9.29 -6.17 3.88
N ILE A 120 9.43 -5.55 2.70
CA ILE A 120 8.41 -5.65 1.64
C ILE A 120 8.20 -7.09 1.14
N SER A 121 9.23 -7.94 1.21
CA SER A 121 9.18 -9.34 0.81
C SER A 121 8.52 -10.27 1.85
N ARG A 122 8.12 -9.76 3.02
CA ARG A 122 7.37 -10.55 4.00
C ARG A 122 6.06 -11.03 3.38
N ALA A 123 5.68 -12.27 3.68
CA ALA A 123 4.55 -12.93 3.03
C ALA A 123 3.25 -12.11 3.10
N TYR A 124 2.90 -11.57 4.27
CA TYR A 124 1.69 -10.75 4.44
C TYR A 124 1.71 -9.44 3.64
N ASN A 125 2.90 -8.85 3.40
CA ASN A 125 3.05 -7.67 2.55
C ASN A 125 2.86 -8.02 1.09
N LEU A 126 3.45 -9.13 0.62
CA LEU A 126 3.27 -9.59 -0.76
C LEU A 126 1.82 -9.98 -1.06
N VAL A 127 1.16 -10.68 -0.13
CA VAL A 127 -0.27 -11.01 -0.24
C VAL A 127 -1.10 -9.72 -0.28
N GLY A 128 -0.88 -8.80 0.65
CA GLY A 128 -1.65 -7.54 0.70
C GLY A 128 -1.42 -6.62 -0.51
N LEU A 129 -0.20 -6.53 -1.03
CA LEU A 129 0.09 -5.82 -2.28
C LEU A 129 -0.64 -6.47 -3.46
N THR A 130 -0.68 -7.80 -3.52
CA THR A 130 -1.36 -8.56 -4.58
C THR A 130 -2.88 -8.39 -4.52
N ASP A 131 -3.47 -8.32 -3.31
CA ASP A 131 -4.90 -8.00 -3.11
C ASP A 131 -5.30 -6.64 -3.68
N LEU A 132 -4.38 -5.67 -3.63
CA LEU A 132 -4.59 -4.33 -4.16
C LEU A 132 -4.38 -4.30 -5.67
N ASP A 133 -3.23 -4.77 -6.13
CA ASP A 133 -2.84 -4.78 -7.53
C ASP A 133 -1.69 -5.78 -7.76
N PRO A 134 -1.93 -6.93 -8.41
CA PRO A 134 -0.90 -7.93 -8.68
C PRO A 134 0.18 -7.46 -9.68
N SER A 135 -0.05 -6.34 -10.37
CA SER A 135 0.90 -5.77 -11.34
C SER A 135 1.94 -4.84 -10.72
N VAL A 136 1.81 -4.50 -9.42
CA VAL A 136 2.78 -3.66 -8.70
C VAL A 136 4.19 -4.20 -8.89
N ARG A 137 5.11 -3.29 -9.20
CA ARG A 137 6.54 -3.57 -9.32
C ARG A 137 7.29 -2.91 -8.19
N ILE A 138 8.26 -3.64 -7.65
CA ILE A 138 9.20 -3.16 -6.64
C ILE A 138 10.48 -2.75 -7.38
N PRO A 139 10.89 -1.48 -7.30
CA PRO A 139 12.14 -0.99 -7.90
C PRO A 139 13.33 -1.87 -7.54
N GLY A 140 14.10 -2.29 -8.54
CA GLY A 140 15.28 -3.15 -8.36
C GLY A 140 14.99 -4.63 -8.04
N VAL A 141 13.73 -5.05 -7.93
CA VAL A 141 13.37 -6.43 -7.57
C VAL A 141 12.47 -7.10 -8.62
N GLY A 142 11.37 -6.48 -9.03
CA GLY A 142 10.43 -7.07 -10.00
C GLY A 142 8.97 -6.99 -9.59
N ALA A 143 8.09 -7.77 -10.24
CA ALA A 143 6.66 -7.73 -9.95
C ALA A 143 6.31 -8.48 -8.66
N VAL A 144 5.39 -7.94 -7.87
CA VAL A 144 4.94 -8.54 -6.60
C VAL A 144 4.40 -9.96 -6.81
N ARG A 145 3.62 -10.19 -7.87
CA ARG A 145 3.10 -11.53 -8.19
C ARG A 145 4.19 -12.59 -8.34
N ASP A 146 5.35 -12.23 -8.90
CA ASP A 146 6.44 -13.16 -9.17
C ASP A 146 7.20 -13.51 -7.88
N LEU A 147 7.23 -12.57 -6.94
CA LEU A 147 7.75 -12.78 -5.58
C LEU A 147 6.79 -13.63 -4.76
N LEU A 148 5.50 -13.33 -4.81
CA LEU A 148 4.47 -14.08 -4.10
C LEU A 148 4.45 -15.55 -4.53
N ALA A 149 4.60 -15.84 -5.83
CA ALA A 149 4.63 -17.20 -6.35
C ALA A 149 5.77 -18.07 -5.79
N ARG A 150 6.79 -17.46 -5.17
CA ARG A 150 7.95 -18.14 -4.58
C ARG A 150 8.00 -18.01 -3.05
N ALA A 151 7.06 -17.27 -2.46
CA ALA A 151 7.05 -17.00 -1.03
C ALA A 151 6.44 -18.17 -0.25
N ASP A 152 6.99 -18.45 0.93
CA ASP A 152 6.29 -19.28 1.90
C ASP A 152 5.19 -18.45 2.56
N LEU A 153 3.94 -18.87 2.37
CA LEU A 153 2.75 -18.21 2.92
C LEU A 153 2.33 -18.81 4.27
N GLY A 154 3.13 -19.73 4.82
CA GLY A 154 2.91 -20.35 6.12
C GLY A 154 2.62 -19.31 7.20
N GLY A 155 1.49 -19.48 7.89
CA GLY A 155 1.10 -18.62 8.99
C GLY A 155 0.45 -17.28 8.60
N VAL A 156 0.22 -17.01 7.31
CA VAL A 156 -0.62 -15.89 6.86
C VAL A 156 -2.05 -16.37 6.70
N ARG A 157 -2.94 -15.94 7.61
CA ARG A 157 -4.36 -16.35 7.61
C ARG A 157 -5.24 -15.13 7.42
N GLU A 158 -6.25 -15.20 6.56
CA GLU A 158 -7.24 -14.12 6.50
C GLU A 158 -7.97 -14.02 7.84
N TYR A 159 -8.12 -12.81 8.36
CA TYR A 159 -8.74 -12.56 9.67
C TYR A 159 -10.25 -12.39 9.53
N GLU A 160 -11.01 -13.30 10.15
CA GLU A 160 -12.47 -13.25 10.16
C GLU A 160 -12.99 -11.97 10.85
N GLY A 161 -13.74 -11.18 10.08
CA GLY A 161 -14.25 -9.89 10.53
C GLY A 161 -13.28 -8.73 10.36
N GLY A 162 -12.27 -8.87 9.49
CA GLY A 162 -11.40 -7.77 9.07
C GLY A 162 -12.16 -6.52 8.58
N GLU A 163 -13.37 -6.69 8.03
CA GLU A 163 -14.23 -5.54 7.66
C GLU A 163 -14.51 -4.58 8.82
N ARG A 164 -14.53 -5.08 10.07
CA ARG A 164 -14.72 -4.23 11.25
C ARG A 164 -13.58 -3.23 11.38
N ALA A 165 -12.37 -3.54 10.91
CA ALA A 165 -11.25 -2.62 11.00
C ALA A 165 -11.32 -1.49 9.96
N VAL A 166 -12.25 -1.51 9.00
CA VAL A 166 -12.35 -0.46 7.98
C VAL A 166 -13.51 0.48 8.30
N PRO A 167 -13.29 1.81 8.45
CA PRO A 167 -14.37 2.76 8.68
C PRO A 167 -15.49 2.63 7.62
N ALA A 168 -16.76 2.67 8.03
CA ALA A 168 -17.89 2.48 7.12
C ALA A 168 -17.90 3.45 5.91
N PRO A 169 -17.68 4.78 6.10
CA PRO A 169 -17.61 5.70 4.97
C PRO A 169 -16.46 5.37 4.00
N LEU A 170 -15.36 4.82 4.51
CA LEU A 170 -14.23 4.40 3.69
C LEU A 170 -14.56 3.14 2.88
N ARG A 171 -15.28 2.17 3.48
CA ARG A 171 -15.71 0.95 2.78
C ARG A 171 -16.60 1.27 1.59
N GLU A 172 -17.56 2.19 1.76
CA GLU A 172 -18.46 2.63 0.69
C GLU A 172 -17.68 3.30 -0.44
N ARG A 173 -16.87 4.31 -0.11
CA ARG A 173 -16.03 5.02 -1.09
C ARG A 173 -15.11 4.09 -1.88
N LEU A 174 -14.49 3.11 -1.23
CA LEU A 174 -13.58 2.16 -1.90
C LEU A 174 -14.33 1.15 -2.78
N ARG A 175 -15.57 0.78 -2.44
CA ARG A 175 -16.43 -0.05 -3.30
C ARG A 175 -16.81 0.69 -4.57
N GLU A 176 -17.28 1.94 -4.43
CA GLU A 176 -17.62 2.80 -5.57
C GLU A 176 -16.42 3.04 -6.50
N ALA A 177 -15.24 3.29 -5.94
CA ALA A 177 -14.02 3.47 -6.73
C ALA A 177 -13.65 2.22 -7.53
N ARG A 178 -13.80 1.01 -6.95
CA ARG A 178 -13.57 -0.25 -7.66
C ARG A 178 -14.56 -0.43 -8.82
N ASP A 179 -15.85 -0.22 -8.57
CA ASP A 179 -16.89 -0.39 -9.59
C ASP A 179 -16.78 0.64 -10.73
N GLY A 180 -16.41 1.90 -10.40
CA GLY A 180 -16.16 2.95 -11.38
C GLY A 180 -14.88 2.75 -12.23
N SER A 181 -13.86 2.08 -11.67
CA SER A 181 -12.61 1.76 -12.36
C SER A 181 -12.81 0.71 -13.46
N VAL A 182 -13.71 -0.26 -13.25
CA VAL A 182 -14.09 -1.26 -14.26
C VAL A 182 -14.68 -0.59 -15.51
N GLY A 183 -15.38 0.54 -15.35
CA GLY A 183 -15.92 1.32 -16.47
C GLY A 183 -14.91 2.17 -17.25
N ARG A 184 -13.75 2.51 -16.67
CA ARG A 184 -12.71 3.33 -17.34
C ARG A 184 -11.64 2.50 -18.07
N GLN A 185 -11.39 1.26 -17.67
CA GLN A 185 -10.37 0.41 -18.30
C GLN A 185 -10.72 -0.08 -19.71
N ASN A 186 -11.94 0.20 -20.22
CA ASN A 186 -12.40 -0.26 -21.55
C ASN A 186 -12.33 0.78 -22.68
N ARG A 187 -11.71 1.96 -22.47
CA ARG A 187 -11.43 2.88 -23.58
C ARG A 187 -9.98 2.74 -24.02
N ARG A 188 -9.72 1.85 -24.99
CA ARG A 188 -8.51 1.94 -25.81
C ARG A 188 -8.49 3.34 -26.47
N PRO A 189 -7.34 4.03 -26.52
CA PRO A 189 -7.22 5.16 -27.41
C PRO A 189 -7.34 4.63 -28.85
N GLU A 190 -8.34 5.10 -29.58
CA GLU A 190 -8.39 4.92 -31.03
C GLU A 190 -7.13 5.56 -31.61
N VAL A 191 -6.24 4.73 -32.14
CA VAL A 191 -5.10 5.18 -32.93
C VAL A 191 -5.70 5.73 -34.23
N GLY A 192 -5.74 7.05 -34.36
CA GLY A 192 -6.16 7.72 -35.58
C GLY A 192 -5.24 7.32 -36.73
N ASP A 193 -5.78 6.60 -37.71
CA ASP A 193 -5.17 6.34 -38.99
C ASP A 193 -5.09 7.65 -39.79
N ALA A 194 -3.93 8.30 -39.73
CA ALA A 194 -3.61 9.44 -40.57
C ALA A 194 -2.94 8.97 -41.86
N SER A 195 -3.71 8.33 -42.74
CA SER A 195 -3.31 8.05 -44.12
C SER A 195 -3.94 9.04 -45.11
N ARG A 196 -3.14 10.03 -45.53
CA ARG A 196 -3.22 10.87 -46.76
C ARG A 196 -4.28 12.00 -46.78
N PRO A 197 -3.99 13.17 -47.40
CA PRO A 197 -3.75 13.31 -48.85
C PRO A 197 -2.71 14.37 -49.29
N GLY A 198 -2.37 14.38 -50.59
CA GLY A 198 -2.00 15.62 -51.29
C GLY A 198 -0.73 15.59 -52.14
N LYS A 199 -0.93 15.48 -53.46
CA LYS A 199 0.06 15.80 -54.51
C LYS A 199 0.50 17.26 -54.41
N ILE A 200 1.79 17.56 -54.60
CA ILE A 200 2.23 18.85 -55.13
C ILE A 200 3.24 18.61 -56.25
N VAL A 201 2.87 19.12 -57.42
CA VAL A 201 3.66 19.24 -58.65
C VAL A 201 4.67 20.38 -58.47
N GLY A 202 5.93 20.15 -58.82
CA GLY A 202 6.97 21.18 -58.89
C GLY A 202 7.83 20.93 -60.13
N GLY A 203 7.70 21.82 -61.12
CA GLY A 203 8.30 21.71 -62.44
C GLY A 203 9.82 21.82 -62.45
N ARG A 204 10.42 21.23 -63.48
CA ARG A 204 11.79 21.54 -63.92
C ARG A 204 11.69 22.41 -65.17
N THR A 205 12.61 23.38 -65.22
CA THR A 205 13.13 24.12 -66.37
C THR A 205 13.01 23.43 -67.71
#